data_AF-A0A2W7R6X1-F1
#
_entry.id   AF-A0A2W7R6X1-F1
#
_cell.length_a   1.000
_cell.length_b   1.000
_cell.length_c   1.000
_cell.angle_alpha   90.00
_cell.angle_beta   90.00
_cell.angle_gamma   90.00
#
_symmetry.space_group_name_H-M   'P 1'
#
loop_
_entity.id
_entity.type
_entity.pdbx_description
1 polymer ?
#
loop_
_entity_poly.entity_id
_entity_poly.type
_entity_poly.pdbx_seq_one_letter_code
_entity_poly.pdbx_strand_id
1 'polypeptide(L)'
;MESIYVGIFLLAIGILIKFFPGLLAGYNSLSNREKENAEANGLPTFAAMVFGAMGLISVIGYFIGIWLEMPSLSNIWILVTIVGMIVLIVFGNMLVNRRAR
;
A
#
# COMPACT_ATOMS: atom_id res chain seq x y z
N MET A 1 2.81 18.04 9.65
CA MET A 1 2.23 17.05 10.58
C MET A 1 1.26 16.10 9.89
N GLU A 2 0.46 16.56 8.92
CA GLU A 2 -0.47 15.70 8.15
C GLU A 2 0.17 14.41 7.63
N SER A 3 1.36 14.50 7.03
CA SER A 3 2.13 13.35 6.52
C SER A 3 2.47 12.29 7.55
N ILE A 4 2.59 12.68 8.83
CA ILE A 4 2.80 11.72 9.93
C ILE A 4 1.50 10.96 10.18
N TYR A 5 0.37 11.66 10.32
CA TYR A 5 -0.93 11.02 10.55
C TYR A 5 -1.29 10.08 9.41
N VAL A 6 -1.15 10.56 8.16
CA VAL A 6 -1.36 9.74 6.96
C VAL A 6 -0.38 8.57 6.91
N GLY A 7 0.89 8.80 7.19
CA GLY A 7 1.91 7.76 7.17
C GLY A 7 1.64 6.64 8.17
N ILE A 8 1.31 6.99 9.42
CA ILE A 8 0.95 6.02 10.47
C ILE A 8 -0.34 5.27 10.09
N PHE A 9 -1.32 5.97 9.54
CA PHE A 9 -2.56 5.34 9.07
C PHE A 9 -2.30 4.30 7.96
N LEU A 10 -1.44 4.62 6.99
CA LEU A 10 -1.05 3.70 5.91
C LEU A 10 -0.26 2.49 6.45
N LEU A 11 0.63 2.69 7.42
CA LEU A 11 1.32 1.60 8.11
C LEU A 11 0.33 0.65 8.81
N ALA A 12 -0.64 1.21 9.53
CA ALA A 12 -1.67 0.44 10.21
C ALA A 12 -2.51 -0.38 9.22
N ILE A 13 -2.94 0.24 8.10
CA ILE A 13 -3.65 -0.46 7.02
C ILE A 13 -2.79 -1.59 6.45
N GLY A 14 -1.51 -1.36 6.19
CA GLY A 14 -0.61 -2.39 5.65
C GLY A 14 -0.53 -3.61 6.56
N ILE A 15 -0.41 -3.41 7.87
CA ILE A 15 -0.45 -4.49 8.86
C ILE A 15 -1.80 -5.20 8.83
N LEU A 16 -2.91 -4.45 8.84
CA LEU A 16 -4.26 -5.02 8.84
C LEU A 16 -4.54 -5.86 7.59
N ILE A 17 -4.15 -5.41 6.39
CA ILE A 17 -4.33 -6.15 5.13
C ILE A 17 -3.61 -7.49 5.16
N LYS A 18 -2.43 -7.55 5.79
CA LYS A 18 -1.66 -8.80 5.91
C LYS A 18 -2.43 -9.88 6.69
N PHE A 19 -3.19 -9.49 7.71
CA PHE A 19 -3.98 -10.41 8.53
C PHE A 19 -5.42 -10.58 8.02
N PHE A 20 -5.97 -9.54 7.38
CA PHE A 20 -7.34 -9.47 6.92
C PHE A 20 -7.37 -9.01 5.45
N PRO A 21 -7.05 -9.88 4.48
CA PRO A 21 -6.98 -9.52 3.06
C PRO A 21 -8.31 -9.03 2.49
N GLY A 22 -9.43 -9.36 3.14
CA GLY A 22 -10.75 -8.82 2.82
C GLY A 22 -10.90 -7.30 2.95
N LEU A 23 -9.91 -6.61 3.53
CA LEU A 23 -9.83 -5.14 3.53
C LEU A 23 -9.42 -4.58 2.17
N LEU A 24 -8.84 -5.39 1.28
CA LEU A 24 -8.56 -4.99 -0.09
C LEU A 24 -9.85 -4.90 -0.89
N ALA A 25 -10.13 -3.71 -1.42
CA ALA A 25 -11.20 -3.52 -2.37
C ALA A 25 -10.98 -4.46 -3.58
N GLY A 26 -12.05 -5.14 -4.00
CA GLY A 26 -12.01 -6.15 -5.06
C GLY A 26 -11.64 -7.55 -4.59
N TYR A 27 -10.93 -7.74 -3.47
CA TYR A 27 -10.61 -9.09 -2.95
C TYR A 27 -11.90 -9.86 -2.60
N ASN A 28 -12.87 -9.21 -1.95
CA ASN A 28 -14.13 -9.86 -1.60
C ASN A 28 -15.00 -10.22 -2.81
N SER A 29 -14.78 -9.57 -3.96
CA SER A 29 -15.47 -9.86 -5.22
C SER A 29 -14.86 -11.02 -6.00
N LEU A 30 -13.67 -11.48 -5.63
CA LEU A 30 -13.03 -12.65 -6.22
C LEU A 30 -13.78 -13.94 -5.86
N SER A 31 -13.84 -14.88 -6.80
CA SER A 31 -14.27 -16.25 -6.52
C SER A 31 -13.29 -16.94 -5.57
N ASN A 32 -13.71 -18.02 -4.90
CA ASN A 32 -12.86 -18.76 -3.96
C ASN A 32 -11.55 -19.25 -4.61
N ARG A 33 -11.61 -19.68 -5.87
CA ARG A 33 -10.44 -20.11 -6.64
C ARG A 33 -9.46 -18.95 -6.92
N GLU A 34 -10.00 -17.76 -7.22
CA GLU A 34 -9.17 -16.57 -7.45
C GLU A 34 -8.55 -16.04 -6.16
N LYS A 35 -9.27 -16.14 -5.02
CA LYS A 35 -8.72 -15.81 -3.69
C LYS A 35 -7.53 -16.71 -3.35
N GLU A 36 -7.70 -18.03 -3.50
CA GLU A 36 -6.62 -19.00 -3.25
C GLU A 36 -5.40 -18.71 -4.14
N ASN A 37 -5.62 -18.46 -5.43
CA ASN A 37 -4.56 -18.12 -6.36
C ASN A 37 -3.87 -16.78 -6.00
N ALA A 38 -4.64 -15.76 -5.62
CA ALA A 38 -4.11 -14.46 -5.23
C ALA A 38 -3.28 -14.56 -3.93
N GLU A 39 -3.71 -15.36 -2.97
CA GLU A 39 -2.94 -15.64 -1.75
C GLU A 39 -1.67 -16.44 -2.03
N ALA A 40 -1.75 -17.48 -2.86
CA ALA A 40 -0.58 -18.26 -3.29
C ALA A 40 0.45 -17.39 -4.02
N ASN A 41 0.00 -16.40 -4.80
CA ASN A 41 0.86 -15.42 -5.45
C ASN A 41 1.32 -14.27 -4.53
N GLY A 42 0.88 -14.24 -3.27
CA GLY A 42 1.33 -13.28 -2.26
C GLY A 42 0.65 -11.91 -2.33
N LEU A 43 -0.56 -11.79 -2.87
CA LEU A 43 -1.30 -10.52 -2.96
C LEU A 43 -1.41 -9.79 -1.60
N PRO A 44 -1.78 -10.44 -0.47
CA PRO A 44 -1.91 -9.74 0.81
C PRO A 44 -0.57 -9.17 1.29
N THR A 45 0.51 -9.94 1.14
CA THR A 45 1.86 -9.51 1.53
C THR A 45 2.35 -8.37 0.64
N PHE A 46 2.11 -8.45 -0.67
CA PHE A 46 2.45 -7.39 -1.60
C PHE A 46 1.72 -6.09 -1.26
N ALA A 47 0.40 -6.14 -1.06
CA ALA A 47 -0.37 -4.96 -0.71
C ALA A 47 0.07 -4.36 0.63
N ALA A 48 0.30 -5.20 1.64
CA ALA A 48 0.84 -4.78 2.94
C ALA A 48 2.18 -4.05 2.80
N MET A 49 3.07 -4.55 1.92
CA MET A 49 4.37 -3.93 1.64
C MET A 49 4.22 -2.58 0.93
N VAL A 50 3.30 -2.46 -0.03
CA VAL A 50 3.02 -1.19 -0.73
C VAL A 50 2.51 -0.14 0.25
N PHE A 51 1.49 -0.46 1.05
CA PHE A 51 0.98 0.44 2.10
C PHE A 51 2.07 0.79 3.13
N GLY A 52 2.89 -0.20 3.50
CA GLY A 52 4.03 -0.02 4.39
C GLY A 52 5.04 0.98 3.85
N ALA A 53 5.44 0.81 2.59
CA ALA A 53 6.37 1.71 1.89
C ALA A 53 5.79 3.12 1.77
N MET A 54 4.51 3.26 1.40
CA MET A 54 3.85 4.57 1.32
C MET A 54 3.86 5.28 2.67
N GLY A 55 3.58 4.55 3.74
CA GLY A 55 3.60 5.08 5.10
C GLY A 55 4.99 5.56 5.51
N LEU A 56 6.02 4.73 5.29
CA LEU A 56 7.41 5.07 5.59
C LEU A 56 7.90 6.28 4.79
N ILE A 57 7.66 6.32 3.48
CA ILE A 57 8.08 7.43 2.62
C ILE A 57 7.40 8.73 3.06
N SER A 58 6.12 8.69 3.43
CA SER A 58 5.39 9.88 3.91
C SER A 58 5.97 10.44 5.22
N VAL A 59 6.30 9.56 6.18
CA VAL A 59 6.92 9.97 7.45
C VAL A 59 8.33 10.49 7.24
N ILE A 60 9.16 9.76 6.48
CA ILE A 60 10.54 10.16 6.19
C ILE A 60 10.58 11.48 5.41
N GLY A 61 9.72 11.63 4.40
CA GLY A 61 9.62 12.86 3.60
C GLY A 61 9.28 14.08 4.44
N TYR A 62 8.45 13.92 5.49
CA TYR A 62 8.18 14.99 6.44
C TYR A 62 9.43 15.44 7.20
N PHE A 63 10.18 14.49 7.79
CA PHE A 63 11.40 14.81 8.53
C PHE A 63 12.50 15.41 7.65
N ILE A 64 12.68 14.88 6.44
CA ILE A 64 13.60 15.44 5.44
C ILE A 64 13.18 16.86 5.04
N GLY A 65 11.87 17.10 4.86
CA GLY A 65 11.35 18.42 4.52
C GLY A 65 11.65 19.48 5.60
N ILE A 66 11.62 19.10 6.88
CA ILE A 66 12.05 19.97 7.98
C ILE A 66 13.56 20.21 7.89
N TRP A 67 14.35 19.14 7.72
CA TRP A 67 15.81 19.20 7.76
C TRP A 67 16.42 20.03 6.62
N LEU A 68 15.79 19.98 5.44
CA LEU A 68 16.22 20.73 4.25
C LEU A 68 15.51 22.09 4.07
N GLU A 69 14.64 22.49 5.01
CA GLU A 69 13.79 23.68 4.88
C GLU A 69 12.99 23.70 3.56
N MET A 70 12.53 22.52 3.11
CA MET A 70 11.78 22.34 1.87
C MET A 70 10.33 21.91 2.18
N PRO A 71 9.37 22.87 2.26
CA PRO A 71 7.98 22.56 2.58
C PRO A 71 7.32 21.63 1.57
N SER A 72 7.77 21.61 0.31
CA SER A 72 7.24 20.73 -0.73
C SER A 72 7.39 19.24 -0.38
N LEU A 73 8.50 18.85 0.25
CA LEU A 73 8.73 17.48 0.70
C LEU A 73 7.80 17.09 1.85
N SER A 74 7.40 18.06 2.67
CA SER A 74 6.43 17.81 3.74
C SER A 74 5.05 17.40 3.21
N ASN A 75 4.70 17.73 1.96
CA ASN A 75 3.41 17.38 1.34
C ASN A 75 3.51 16.22 0.32
N ILE A 76 4.64 15.51 0.28
CA ILE A 76 4.88 14.42 -0.67
C ILE A 76 3.89 13.24 -0.53
N TRP A 77 3.22 13.14 0.62
CA TRP A 77 2.25 12.09 0.93
C TRP A 77 1.13 11.95 -0.11
N ILE A 78 0.70 13.05 -0.73
CA ILE A 78 -0.33 13.04 -1.78
C ILE A 78 0.18 12.26 -3.00
N LEU A 79 1.37 12.61 -3.48
CA LEU A 79 1.99 11.97 -4.64
C LEU A 79 2.30 10.50 -4.35
N VAL A 80 2.84 10.21 -3.17
CA VAL A 80 3.10 8.84 -2.70
C VAL A 80 1.82 8.01 -2.69
N THR A 81 0.70 8.60 -2.28
CA THR A 81 -0.59 7.91 -2.24
C THR A 81 -1.10 7.59 -3.64
N ILE A 82 -1.07 8.56 -4.55
CA ILE A 82 -1.52 8.36 -5.94
C ILE A 82 -0.68 7.28 -6.62
N VAL A 83 0.65 7.39 -6.56
CA VAL A 83 1.56 6.44 -7.19
C VAL A 83 1.43 5.05 -6.55
N GLY A 84 1.37 4.98 -5.21
CA GLY A 84 1.22 3.73 -4.48
C GLY A 84 -0.09 3.01 -4.82
N MET A 85 -1.20 3.73 -4.99
CA MET A 85 -2.48 3.16 -5.41
C MET A 85 -2.42 2.60 -6.84
N ILE A 86 -1.78 3.31 -7.77
CA ILE A 86 -1.58 2.80 -9.15
C ILE A 86 -0.78 1.50 -9.12
N VAL A 87 0.33 1.48 -8.37
CA VAL A 87 1.16 0.28 -8.19
C VAL A 87 0.33 -0.87 -7.62
N LEU A 88 -0.46 -0.61 -6.57
CA LEU A 88 -1.29 -1.63 -5.94
C LEU A 88 -2.33 -2.20 -6.92
N ILE A 89 -3.00 -1.36 -7.70
CA ILE A 89 -4.04 -1.80 -8.65
C ILE A 89 -3.42 -2.62 -9.79
N VAL A 90 -2.38 -2.10 -10.43
CA VAL A 90 -1.77 -2.73 -11.62
C VAL A 90 -1.12 -4.06 -11.26
N PHE A 91 -0.25 -4.05 -10.24
CA PHE A 91 0.46 -5.26 -9.83
C PHE A 91 -0.44 -6.20 -9.03
N GLY A 92 -1.39 -5.69 -8.25
CA GLY A 92 -2.39 -6.51 -7.57
C GLY A 92 -3.22 -7.33 -8.57
N ASN A 93 -3.71 -6.70 -9.64
CA ASN A 93 -4.42 -7.40 -10.70
C ASN A 93 -3.54 -8.45 -11.42
N MET A 94 -2.25 -8.13 -11.60
CA MET A 94 -1.29 -9.10 -12.16
C MET A 94 -1.13 -10.33 -11.25
N LEU A 95 -1.07 -10.16 -9.94
CA LEU A 95 -0.98 -11.25 -8.97
C LEU A 95 -2.26 -12.09 -8.89
N VAL A 96 -3.43 -11.49 -9.10
CA VAL A 96 -4.71 -12.22 -9.17
C VAL A 96 -4.77 -13.11 -10.41
N ASN A 97 -4.35 -12.59 -11.58
CA ASN A 97 -4.49 -13.28 -12.87
C ASN A 97 -3.35 -14.26 -13.20
N ARG A 98 -2.23 -14.19 -12.49
CA ARG A 98 -1.10 -15.11 -12.68
C ARG A 98 -1.52 -16.50 -12.22
N ARG A 99 -1.53 -17.50 -13.10
CA ARG A 99 -1.78 -18.90 -12.66
C ARG A 99 -0.65 -19.33 -11.73
N ALA A 100 -0.97 -19.63 -10.47
CA ALA A 100 -0.07 -20.35 -9.59
C ALA A 100 0.31 -21.67 -10.29
N ARG A 101 1.61 -21.91 -10.45
CA ARG A 101 2.12 -23.16 -11.03
C ARG A 101 2.06 -24.28 -10.01
#